data_AF-A0A7W1PIM5-F1
#
_entry.id   AF-A0A7W1PIM5-F1
#
_cell.length_a   1.000
_cell.length_b   1.000
_cell.length_c   1.000
_cell.angle_alpha   90.00
_cell.angle_beta   90.00
_cell.angle_gamma   90.00
#
_symmetry.space_group_name_H-M   'P 1'
#
loop_
_entity.id
_entity.type
_entity.pdbx_description
1 polymer ?
#
loop_
_entity_poly.entity_id
_entity_poly.type
_entity_poly.pdbx_seq_one_letter_code
_entity_poly.pdbx_strand_id
1 'polypeptide(L)'
;MRRLALAAGGAASLFVAAAAAGSAFEPEQGVANPMQGRPLYVHPATDARRQAAAWQRSRPDDAARMLRIASQPHAIWLGEWDGDVRQVTETHSRNAEGARSLPVFVAYNIPYRDCGLHSRGGARNGSEYRRWIIGLARGLGGRPAVVVLEPDAIAAIDCLPARLADERYALIAEAASVLTTAGAIVYIDAGNANWQQPGEIARRLTRAGIASAQGFALNVSNFHATDPNVQYGARVSQLVGGKHYVIDTSRNGRGAQVEREW
;
A
#
# COMPACT_ATOMS: atom_id res chain seq x y z
N MET A 1 25.50 10.98 89.85
CA MET A 1 24.09 10.68 89.53
C MET A 1 24.03 10.11 88.11
N ARG A 2 23.47 8.89 87.94
CA ARG A 2 22.71 8.32 86.79
C ARG A 2 22.92 8.97 85.39
N ARG A 3 23.12 8.31 84.24
CA ARG A 3 22.81 6.95 83.72
C ARG A 3 23.43 6.79 82.30
N LEU A 4 23.90 5.58 82.01
CA LEU A 4 23.81 4.75 80.79
C LEU A 4 23.44 5.33 79.38
N ALA A 5 24.33 5.04 78.41
CA ALA A 5 24.17 4.28 77.14
C ALA A 5 23.06 4.60 76.11
N LEU A 6 23.42 4.79 74.83
CA LEU A 6 23.30 3.78 73.76
C LEU A 6 23.90 4.31 72.43
N ALA A 7 24.58 3.42 71.71
CA ALA A 7 25.04 3.61 70.33
C ALA A 7 23.93 3.28 69.32
N ALA A 8 23.92 3.97 68.18
CA ALA A 8 23.27 3.51 66.96
C ALA A 8 24.05 4.01 65.75
N GLY A 9 24.74 3.09 65.07
CA GLY A 9 25.36 3.32 63.78
C GLY A 9 24.32 3.29 62.68
N GLY A 10 24.42 4.24 61.74
CA GLY A 10 23.64 4.27 60.52
C GLY A 10 24.59 4.38 59.32
N ALA A 11 24.78 3.28 58.62
CA ALA A 11 25.35 3.24 57.27
C ALA A 11 24.18 3.16 56.26
N ALA A 12 24.13 4.07 55.30
CA ALA A 12 23.37 3.91 54.05
C ALA A 12 23.84 5.00 53.06
N SER A 13 24.76 4.66 52.15
CA SER A 13 24.49 4.26 50.76
C SER A 13 24.39 5.46 49.81
N LEU A 14 25.53 5.79 49.18
CA LEU A 14 25.58 6.64 47.99
C LEU A 14 24.86 5.92 46.84
N PHE A 15 23.74 6.48 46.38
CA PHE A 15 23.16 6.11 45.09
C PHE A 15 23.96 6.80 43.97
N VAL A 16 24.82 6.03 43.30
CA VAL A 16 25.33 6.41 41.98
C VAL A 16 24.22 6.12 40.98
N ALA A 17 23.53 7.17 40.51
CA ALA A 17 22.62 7.05 39.38
C ALA A 17 23.45 6.82 38.10
N ALA A 18 23.52 5.58 37.65
CA ALA A 18 24.01 5.26 36.31
C ALA A 18 22.99 5.80 35.31
N ALA A 19 23.29 6.93 34.68
CA ALA A 19 22.56 7.40 33.52
C ALA A 19 22.80 6.40 32.38
N ALA A 20 21.86 5.48 32.19
CA ALA A 20 21.80 4.66 30.99
C ALA A 20 21.56 5.62 29.81
N ALA A 21 22.62 5.86 29.03
CA ALA A 21 22.50 6.52 27.75
C ALA A 21 21.62 5.64 26.85
N GLY A 22 20.32 5.93 26.84
CA GLY A 22 19.41 5.42 25.84
C GLY A 22 19.91 5.95 24.50
N SER A 23 20.51 5.07 23.70
CA SER A 23 20.79 5.34 22.31
C SER A 23 19.45 5.65 21.64
N ALA A 24 19.17 6.94 21.48
CA ALA A 24 18.10 7.38 20.61
C ALA A 24 18.45 6.84 19.22
N PHE A 25 17.57 6.00 18.67
CA PHE A 25 17.59 5.72 17.25
C PHE A 25 17.35 7.06 16.55
N GLU A 26 18.42 7.70 16.08
CA GLU A 26 18.28 8.75 15.09
C GLU A 26 17.64 8.12 13.85
N PRO A 27 16.50 8.65 13.37
CA PRO A 27 15.93 8.16 12.12
C PRO A 27 16.97 8.39 11.02
N GLU A 28 17.31 7.30 10.33
CA GLU A 28 18.12 7.30 9.13
C GLU A 28 17.65 8.45 8.23
N GLN A 29 18.58 9.32 7.81
CA GLN A 29 18.32 10.49 6.96
C GLN A 29 17.28 10.12 5.88
N GLY A 30 16.08 10.68 6.03
CA GLY A 30 14.87 10.16 5.40
C GLY A 30 15.02 10.02 3.89
N VAL A 31 14.80 8.80 3.38
CA VAL A 31 14.65 8.55 1.95
C VAL A 31 13.64 9.56 1.40
N ALA A 32 14.07 10.42 0.48
CA ALA A 32 13.22 11.44 -0.11
C ALA A 32 11.97 10.79 -0.71
N ASN A 33 10.79 11.38 -0.46
CA ASN A 33 9.54 10.84 -0.98
C ASN A 33 9.58 10.85 -2.53
N PRO A 34 9.56 9.69 -3.21
CA PRO A 34 9.76 9.60 -4.65
C PRO A 34 8.58 10.16 -5.48
N MET A 35 7.47 10.50 -4.80
CA MET A 35 6.31 11.16 -5.38
C MET A 35 6.29 12.68 -5.13
N GLN A 36 7.21 13.21 -4.31
CA GLN A 36 7.22 14.63 -3.94
C GLN A 36 7.47 15.51 -5.17
N GLY A 37 6.64 16.56 -5.32
CA GLY A 37 6.75 17.51 -6.43
C GLY A 37 6.28 16.97 -7.79
N ARG A 38 5.70 15.76 -7.84
CA ARG A 38 5.23 15.12 -9.06
C ARG A 38 3.70 15.03 -9.07
N PRO A 39 2.99 15.76 -9.95
CA PRO A 39 1.55 15.63 -10.04
C PRO A 39 1.17 14.21 -10.50
N LEU A 40 0.10 13.64 -9.93
CA LEU A 40 -0.41 12.35 -10.36
C LEU A 40 -1.20 12.48 -11.66
N TYR A 41 -1.13 11.45 -12.50
CA TYR A 41 -1.79 11.44 -13.81
C TYR A 41 -3.31 11.33 -13.66
N VAL A 42 -4.04 12.21 -14.37
CA VAL A 42 -5.49 12.13 -14.51
C VAL A 42 -5.82 11.43 -15.82
N HIS A 43 -6.37 10.23 -15.76
CA HIS A 43 -6.79 9.51 -16.96
C HIS A 43 -8.02 10.20 -17.59
N PRO A 44 -7.94 10.68 -18.85
CA PRO A 44 -9.03 11.45 -19.45
C PRO A 44 -10.29 10.62 -19.77
N ALA A 45 -10.18 9.29 -19.89
CA ALA A 45 -11.26 8.41 -20.33
C ALA A 45 -11.84 7.54 -19.20
N THR A 46 -12.16 8.16 -18.05
CA THR A 46 -12.80 7.47 -16.91
C THR A 46 -14.31 7.29 -17.11
N ASP A 47 -14.91 6.32 -16.40
CA ASP A 47 -16.37 6.17 -16.37
C ASP A 47 -17.08 7.42 -15.84
N ALA A 48 -16.52 8.07 -14.81
CA ALA A 48 -17.05 9.33 -14.31
C ALA A 48 -17.09 10.41 -15.41
N ARG A 49 -16.05 10.50 -16.26
CA ARG A 49 -16.03 11.44 -17.39
C ARG A 49 -17.08 11.08 -18.44
N ARG A 50 -17.20 9.80 -18.79
CA ARG A 50 -18.24 9.31 -19.73
C ARG A 50 -19.65 9.61 -19.20
N GLN A 51 -19.88 9.36 -17.91
CA GLN A 51 -21.16 9.59 -17.27
C GLN A 51 -21.52 11.08 -17.21
N ALA A 52 -20.53 11.94 -16.92
CA ALA A 52 -20.71 13.39 -16.98
C ALA A 52 -21.14 13.86 -18.37
N ALA A 53 -20.51 13.36 -19.43
CA ALA A 53 -20.88 13.71 -20.81
C ALA A 53 -22.30 13.24 -21.15
N ALA A 54 -22.68 12.03 -20.73
CA ALA A 54 -24.03 11.49 -20.94
C ALA A 54 -25.12 12.30 -20.19
N TRP A 55 -24.82 12.83 -19.01
CA TRP A 55 -25.76 13.61 -18.19
C TRP A 55 -25.73 15.12 -18.47
N GLN A 56 -24.81 15.61 -19.30
CA GLN A 56 -24.56 17.05 -19.46
C GLN A 56 -25.83 17.86 -19.78
N ARG A 57 -26.75 17.29 -20.59
CA ARG A 57 -28.00 17.97 -20.98
C ARG A 57 -29.19 17.62 -20.09
N SER A 58 -29.27 16.39 -19.60
CA SER A 58 -30.44 15.87 -18.88
C SER A 58 -30.37 16.09 -17.37
N ARG A 59 -29.18 15.99 -16.78
CA ARG A 59 -28.93 16.16 -15.33
C ARG A 59 -27.64 16.97 -15.09
N PRO A 60 -27.64 18.28 -15.40
CA PRO A 60 -26.41 19.10 -15.39
C PRO A 60 -25.73 19.16 -14.02
N ASP A 61 -26.47 19.19 -12.91
CA ASP A 61 -25.90 19.19 -11.57
C ASP A 61 -25.18 17.87 -11.24
N ASP A 62 -25.75 16.74 -11.65
CA ASP A 62 -25.11 15.43 -11.48
C ASP A 62 -23.91 15.28 -12.41
N ALA A 63 -23.98 15.81 -13.62
CA ALA A 63 -22.83 15.87 -14.52
C ALA A 63 -21.69 16.67 -13.87
N ALA A 64 -21.98 17.82 -13.25
CA ALA A 64 -21.00 18.60 -12.52
C ALA A 64 -20.36 17.83 -11.35
N ARG A 65 -21.16 17.04 -10.61
CA ARG A 65 -20.64 16.14 -9.55
C ARG A 65 -19.72 15.06 -10.13
N MET A 66 -20.10 14.43 -11.25
CA MET A 66 -19.26 13.45 -11.94
C MET A 66 -17.96 14.05 -12.47
N LEU A 67 -17.98 15.30 -12.95
CA LEU A 67 -16.77 16.01 -13.37
C LEU A 67 -15.80 16.27 -12.22
N ARG A 68 -16.30 16.52 -11.00
CA ARG A 68 -15.44 16.65 -9.81
C ARG A 68 -14.63 15.37 -9.60
N ILE A 69 -15.28 14.20 -9.66
CA ILE A 69 -14.61 12.89 -9.58
C ILE A 69 -13.64 12.72 -10.75
N ALA A 70 -14.09 12.93 -11.99
CA ALA A 70 -13.30 12.73 -13.19
C ALA A 70 -12.09 13.67 -13.33
N SER A 71 -12.01 14.73 -12.52
CA SER A 71 -10.89 15.69 -12.48
C SER A 71 -9.78 15.28 -11.51
N GLN A 72 -10.02 14.28 -10.66
CA GLN A 72 -9.02 13.78 -9.71
C GLN A 72 -8.14 12.70 -10.36
N PRO A 73 -6.84 12.63 -10.00
CA PRO A 73 -6.01 11.49 -10.34
C PRO A 73 -6.58 10.21 -9.72
N HIS A 74 -6.68 9.15 -10.51
CA HIS A 74 -7.15 7.84 -10.07
C HIS A 74 -6.22 6.76 -10.58
N ALA A 75 -6.10 5.68 -9.82
CA ALA A 75 -5.30 4.54 -10.22
C ALA A 75 -5.91 3.81 -11.42
N ILE A 76 -5.05 3.29 -12.30
CA ILE A 76 -5.40 2.47 -13.44
C ILE A 76 -5.23 1.01 -13.02
N TRP A 77 -6.34 0.28 -12.94
CA TRP A 77 -6.34 -1.13 -12.54
C TRP A 77 -5.98 -2.00 -13.72
N LEU A 78 -5.02 -2.89 -13.51
CA LEU A 78 -4.54 -3.83 -14.52
C LEU A 78 -4.77 -5.27 -14.04
N GLY A 79 -5.24 -6.12 -14.94
CA GLY A 79 -5.59 -7.50 -14.65
C GLY A 79 -5.61 -8.40 -15.89
N GLU A 80 -6.20 -9.58 -15.74
CA GLU A 80 -6.41 -10.55 -16.82
C GLU A 80 -7.35 -10.04 -17.91
N TRP A 81 -8.18 -9.03 -17.62
CA TRP A 81 -9.16 -8.46 -18.54
C TRP A 81 -8.56 -7.54 -19.62
N ASP A 82 -7.30 -7.11 -19.46
CA ASP A 82 -6.66 -6.13 -20.36
C ASP A 82 -6.22 -6.72 -21.70
N GLY A 83 -6.16 -8.06 -21.82
CA GLY A 83 -5.52 -8.72 -22.95
C GLY A 83 -3.99 -8.58 -22.90
N ASP A 84 -3.43 -7.61 -23.61
CA ASP A 84 -1.98 -7.33 -23.60
C ASP A 84 -1.62 -6.23 -22.58
N VAL A 85 -1.27 -6.65 -21.37
CA VAL A 85 -0.85 -5.75 -20.28
C VAL A 85 0.33 -4.86 -20.66
N ARG A 86 1.25 -5.33 -21.52
CA ARG A 86 2.40 -4.52 -21.94
C ARG A 86 1.91 -3.31 -22.73
N GLN A 87 1.05 -3.53 -23.72
CA GLN A 87 0.54 -2.48 -24.59
C GLN A 87 -0.31 -1.47 -23.80
N VAL A 88 -1.17 -1.95 -22.91
CA VAL A 88 -2.01 -1.08 -22.05
C VAL A 88 -1.12 -0.24 -21.13
N THR A 89 -0.16 -0.86 -20.45
CA THR A 89 0.77 -0.16 -19.54
C THR A 89 1.62 0.87 -20.30
N GLU A 90 2.12 0.52 -21.49
CA GLU A 90 2.90 1.44 -22.33
C GLU A 90 2.09 2.66 -22.75
N THR A 91 0.83 2.45 -23.16
CA THR A 91 -0.08 3.52 -23.56
C THR A 91 -0.28 4.52 -22.42
N HIS A 92 -0.61 4.02 -21.22
CA HIS A 92 -0.82 4.89 -20.07
C HIS A 92 0.46 5.56 -19.59
N SER A 93 1.59 4.86 -19.60
CA SER A 93 2.88 5.41 -19.20
C SER A 93 3.34 6.54 -20.12
N ARG A 94 3.18 6.38 -21.45
CA ARG A 94 3.49 7.44 -22.43
C ARG A 94 2.57 8.65 -22.28
N ASN A 95 1.28 8.43 -22.05
CA ASN A 95 0.33 9.53 -21.85
C ASN A 95 0.65 10.33 -20.58
N ALA A 96 1.00 9.65 -19.49
CA ALA A 96 1.37 10.30 -18.24
C ALA A 96 2.70 11.08 -18.35
N GLU A 97 3.69 10.52 -19.05
CA GLU A 97 4.95 11.19 -19.40
C GLU A 97 4.70 12.47 -20.21
N GLY A 98 3.87 12.40 -21.26
CA GLY A 98 3.49 13.57 -22.06
C GLY A 98 2.78 14.66 -21.23
N ALA A 99 2.03 14.25 -20.22
CA ALA A 99 1.38 15.15 -19.25
C ALA A 99 2.30 15.60 -18.09
N ARG A 100 3.58 15.19 -18.08
CA ARG A 100 4.55 15.47 -17.00
C ARG A 100 4.03 15.05 -15.62
N SER A 101 3.39 13.90 -15.58
CA SER A 101 2.68 13.39 -14.41
C SER A 101 3.05 11.93 -14.13
N LEU A 102 2.78 11.48 -12.92
CA LEU A 102 3.09 10.14 -12.43
C LEU A 102 1.83 9.26 -12.52
N PRO A 103 1.79 8.21 -13.35
CA PRO A 103 0.68 7.28 -13.32
C PRO A 103 0.74 6.41 -12.07
N VAL A 104 -0.43 6.09 -11.54
CA VAL A 104 -0.61 5.10 -10.49
C VAL A 104 -1.28 3.89 -11.12
N PHE A 105 -0.62 2.75 -11.09
CA PHE A 105 -1.19 1.47 -11.50
C PHE A 105 -1.55 0.64 -10.27
N VAL A 106 -2.64 -0.10 -10.36
CA VAL A 106 -2.95 -1.18 -9.41
C VAL A 106 -2.77 -2.48 -10.18
N ALA A 107 -1.76 -3.26 -9.81
CA ALA A 107 -1.57 -4.59 -10.35
C ALA A 107 -2.47 -5.56 -9.57
N TYR A 108 -3.48 -6.12 -10.22
CA TYR A 108 -4.50 -6.95 -9.57
C TYR A 108 -4.74 -8.22 -10.37
N ASN A 109 -3.73 -9.09 -10.48
CA ASN A 109 -3.82 -10.30 -11.31
C ASN A 109 -3.32 -11.58 -10.60
N ILE A 110 -3.18 -11.57 -9.28
CA ILE A 110 -2.67 -12.72 -8.52
C ILE A 110 -3.56 -13.96 -8.73
N PRO A 111 -3.00 -15.18 -8.89
CA PRO A 111 -3.79 -16.39 -8.94
C PRO A 111 -4.64 -16.60 -7.67
N TYR A 112 -5.81 -17.20 -7.86
CA TYR A 112 -6.81 -17.40 -6.81
C TYR A 112 -7.24 -16.06 -6.17
N ARG A 113 -7.34 -15.01 -6.98
CA ARG A 113 -7.73 -13.67 -6.51
C ARG A 113 -9.04 -13.71 -5.77
N ASP A 114 -9.08 -12.99 -4.65
CA ASP A 114 -10.25 -12.88 -3.79
C ASP A 114 -10.79 -14.25 -3.32
N CYS A 115 -9.95 -15.29 -3.34
CA CYS A 115 -10.31 -16.64 -2.92
C CYS A 115 -11.56 -17.21 -3.64
N GLY A 116 -11.88 -16.68 -4.82
CA GLY A 116 -13.08 -17.05 -5.58
C GLY A 116 -14.37 -16.28 -5.22
N LEU A 117 -14.30 -15.23 -4.40
CA LEU A 117 -15.43 -14.39 -3.99
C LEU A 117 -15.83 -13.36 -5.08
N HIS A 118 -16.22 -12.14 -4.69
CA HIS A 118 -16.87 -11.16 -5.57
C HIS A 118 -15.96 -10.62 -6.68
N SER A 119 -14.67 -10.50 -6.40
CA SER A 119 -13.63 -10.03 -7.32
C SER A 119 -12.76 -11.19 -7.84
N ARG A 120 -13.31 -12.41 -7.86
CA ARG A 120 -12.61 -13.60 -8.37
C ARG A 120 -11.99 -13.38 -9.74
N GLY A 121 -10.88 -14.05 -9.98
CA GLY A 121 -10.15 -14.01 -11.25
C GLY A 121 -8.66 -14.13 -11.02
N GLY A 122 -7.91 -13.31 -11.74
CA GLY A 122 -6.45 -13.35 -11.76
C GLY A 122 -5.88 -14.35 -12.77
N ALA A 123 -4.55 -14.40 -12.83
CA ALA A 123 -3.83 -15.31 -13.71
C ALA A 123 -4.12 -16.77 -13.36
N ARG A 124 -4.11 -17.66 -14.37
CA ARG A 124 -4.49 -19.07 -14.17
C ARG A 124 -3.53 -19.84 -13.27
N ASN A 125 -2.29 -19.40 -13.17
CA ASN A 125 -1.23 -19.99 -12.36
C ASN A 125 -0.06 -19.01 -12.20
N GLY A 126 0.90 -19.36 -11.33
CA GLY A 126 2.08 -18.53 -11.08
C GLY A 126 2.98 -18.29 -12.30
N SER A 127 2.97 -19.17 -13.31
CA SER A 127 3.77 -18.97 -14.53
C SER A 127 3.17 -17.88 -15.43
N GLU A 128 1.84 -17.88 -15.58
CA GLU A 128 1.12 -16.81 -16.28
C GLU A 128 1.24 -15.48 -15.55
N TYR A 129 1.15 -15.49 -14.21
CA TYR A 129 1.35 -14.28 -13.40
C TYR A 129 2.73 -13.64 -13.61
N ARG A 130 3.80 -14.45 -13.57
CA ARG A 130 5.17 -13.97 -13.83
C ARG A 130 5.30 -13.34 -15.20
N ARG A 131 4.75 -13.97 -16.25
CA ARG A 131 4.76 -13.41 -17.62
C ARG A 131 4.01 -12.09 -17.67
N TRP A 132 2.87 -11.99 -17.00
CA TRP A 132 2.07 -10.78 -16.93
C TRP A 132 2.82 -9.64 -16.23
N ILE A 133 3.48 -9.90 -15.09
CA ILE A 133 4.33 -8.91 -14.40
C ILE A 133 5.49 -8.45 -15.28
N ILE A 134 6.16 -9.36 -16.00
CA ILE A 134 7.21 -9.00 -16.97
C ILE A 134 6.64 -8.11 -18.08
N GLY A 135 5.41 -8.39 -18.54
CA GLY A 135 4.70 -7.56 -19.50
C GLY A 135 4.46 -6.15 -18.99
N LEU A 136 3.93 -6.01 -17.76
CA LEU A 136 3.73 -4.73 -17.08
C LEU A 136 5.05 -3.96 -16.96
N ALA A 137 6.10 -4.60 -16.44
CA ALA A 137 7.43 -3.99 -16.29
C ALA A 137 8.00 -3.50 -17.63
N ARG A 138 7.85 -4.28 -18.71
CA ARG A 138 8.24 -3.87 -20.07
C ARG A 138 7.40 -2.71 -20.59
N GLY A 139 6.12 -2.67 -20.26
CA GLY A 139 5.21 -1.60 -20.65
C GLY A 139 5.57 -0.26 -19.99
N LEU A 140 6.05 -0.26 -18.75
CA LEU A 140 6.61 0.95 -18.12
C LEU A 140 7.75 1.54 -18.97
N GLY A 141 8.63 0.65 -19.46
CA GLY A 141 9.74 1.03 -20.35
C GLY A 141 10.69 2.05 -19.72
N GLY A 142 10.94 1.92 -18.40
CA GLY A 142 11.81 2.82 -17.62
C GLY A 142 11.17 4.16 -17.23
N ARG A 143 9.91 4.41 -17.62
CA ARG A 143 9.19 5.62 -17.20
C ARG A 143 8.78 5.47 -15.74
N PRO A 144 8.89 6.52 -14.92
CA PRO A 144 8.54 6.38 -13.52
C PRO A 144 7.02 6.22 -13.35
N ALA A 145 6.62 5.25 -12.54
CA ALA A 145 5.24 4.95 -12.20
C ALA A 145 5.12 4.52 -10.74
N VAL A 146 3.96 4.73 -10.13
CA VAL A 146 3.60 4.06 -8.86
C VAL A 146 2.88 2.77 -9.20
N VAL A 147 3.21 1.69 -8.49
CA VAL A 147 2.46 0.43 -8.59
C VAL A 147 2.02 0.00 -7.20
N VAL A 148 0.71 -0.07 -6.99
CA VAL A 148 0.10 -0.75 -5.85
C VAL A 148 -0.06 -2.22 -6.23
N LEU A 149 0.61 -3.11 -5.50
CA LEU A 149 0.73 -4.51 -5.86
C LEU A 149 -0.26 -5.37 -5.08
N GLU A 150 -1.18 -5.97 -5.83
CA GLU A 150 -2.13 -7.01 -5.44
C GLU A 150 -2.93 -6.70 -4.17
N PRO A 151 -3.89 -5.76 -4.25
CA PRO A 151 -4.89 -5.54 -3.21
C PRO A 151 -5.42 -6.84 -2.58
N ASP A 152 -5.49 -6.85 -1.24
CA ASP A 152 -5.98 -7.94 -0.39
C ASP A 152 -5.15 -9.22 -0.39
N ALA A 153 -4.17 -9.38 -1.29
CA ALA A 153 -3.54 -10.67 -1.55
C ALA A 153 -2.88 -11.29 -0.32
N ILE A 154 -2.20 -10.48 0.50
CA ILE A 154 -1.56 -10.92 1.73
C ILE A 154 -2.44 -10.72 2.96
N ALA A 155 -3.40 -9.79 2.95
CA ALA A 155 -4.34 -9.61 4.05
C ALA A 155 -5.36 -10.76 4.14
N ALA A 156 -5.78 -11.30 3.00
CA ALA A 156 -6.70 -12.43 2.87
C ALA A 156 -5.99 -13.79 2.77
N ILE A 157 -4.69 -13.87 3.03
CA ILE A 157 -3.86 -15.07 2.76
C ILE A 157 -4.41 -16.36 3.39
N ASP A 158 -5.09 -16.25 4.55
CA ASP A 158 -5.56 -17.38 5.34
C ASP A 158 -6.70 -18.15 4.66
N CYS A 159 -7.28 -17.61 3.58
CA CYS A 159 -8.24 -18.32 2.75
C CYS A 159 -7.59 -19.45 1.92
N LEU A 160 -6.26 -19.43 1.77
CA LEU A 160 -5.52 -20.38 0.96
C LEU A 160 -4.95 -21.52 1.83
N PRO A 161 -4.90 -22.75 1.31
CA PRO A 161 -4.05 -23.79 1.86
C PRO A 161 -2.58 -23.34 1.92
N ALA A 162 -1.83 -23.81 2.92
CA ALA A 162 -0.45 -23.36 3.19
C ALA A 162 0.46 -23.35 1.95
N ARG A 163 0.38 -24.39 1.11
CA ARG A 163 1.15 -24.46 -0.15
C ARG A 163 0.85 -23.30 -1.10
N LEU A 164 -0.42 -22.93 -1.26
CA LEU A 164 -0.83 -21.82 -2.13
C LEU A 164 -0.52 -20.46 -1.49
N ALA A 165 -0.57 -20.36 -0.15
CA ALA A 165 -0.13 -19.18 0.57
C ALA A 165 1.37 -18.92 0.35
N ASP A 166 2.20 -19.96 0.45
CA ASP A 166 3.65 -19.86 0.21
C ASP A 166 3.96 -19.47 -1.25
N GLU A 167 3.26 -20.06 -2.21
CA GLU A 167 3.36 -19.65 -3.61
C GLU A 167 2.96 -18.17 -3.80
N ARG A 168 1.86 -17.72 -3.18
CA ARG A 168 1.44 -16.32 -3.27
C ARG A 168 2.50 -15.38 -2.73
N TYR A 169 3.10 -15.65 -1.57
CA TYR A 169 4.20 -14.82 -1.05
C TYR A 169 5.38 -14.74 -2.02
N ALA A 170 5.78 -15.87 -2.61
CA ALA A 170 6.86 -15.90 -3.60
C ALA A 170 6.52 -15.07 -4.85
N LEU A 171 5.29 -15.19 -5.36
CA LEU A 171 4.84 -14.41 -6.52
C LEU A 171 4.85 -12.90 -6.25
N ILE A 172 4.39 -12.46 -5.08
CA ILE A 172 4.41 -11.04 -4.69
C ILE A 172 5.85 -10.54 -4.53
N ALA A 173 6.73 -11.31 -3.89
CA ALA A 173 8.13 -10.93 -3.69
C ALA A 173 8.88 -10.80 -5.01
N GLU A 174 8.68 -11.75 -5.93
CA GLU A 174 9.22 -11.68 -7.29
C GLU A 174 8.67 -10.47 -8.05
N ALA A 175 7.36 -10.21 -7.96
CA ALA A 175 6.73 -9.09 -8.63
C ALA A 175 7.24 -7.74 -8.14
N ALA A 176 7.33 -7.55 -6.82
CA ALA A 176 7.91 -6.35 -6.23
C ALA A 176 9.35 -6.12 -6.73
N SER A 177 10.17 -7.17 -6.73
CA SER A 177 11.56 -7.11 -7.22
C SER A 177 11.65 -6.72 -8.70
N VAL A 178 10.87 -7.37 -9.57
CA VAL A 178 10.85 -7.10 -11.01
C VAL A 178 10.40 -5.66 -11.31
N LEU A 179 9.35 -5.20 -10.65
CA LEU A 179 8.79 -3.86 -10.87
C LEU A 179 9.71 -2.76 -10.33
N THR A 180 10.29 -2.94 -9.14
CA THR A 180 11.29 -2.00 -8.61
C THR A 180 12.52 -1.94 -9.52
N THR A 181 13.01 -3.08 -10.02
CA THR A 181 14.14 -3.11 -10.97
C THR A 181 13.82 -2.38 -12.28
N ALA A 182 12.56 -2.39 -12.69
CA ALA A 182 12.08 -1.63 -13.85
C ALA A 182 11.90 -0.11 -13.58
N GLY A 183 12.18 0.36 -12.35
CA GLY A 183 12.11 1.75 -11.94
C GLY A 183 10.76 2.20 -11.36
N ALA A 184 9.86 1.25 -11.04
CA ALA A 184 8.58 1.57 -10.40
C ALA A 184 8.74 1.87 -8.91
N ILE A 185 7.89 2.76 -8.39
CA ILE A 185 7.71 2.99 -6.95
C ILE A 185 6.64 2.00 -6.46
N VAL A 186 7.08 0.88 -5.90
CA VAL A 186 6.19 -0.23 -5.54
C VAL A 186 5.70 -0.13 -4.10
N TYR A 187 4.38 -0.25 -3.91
CA TYR A 187 3.72 -0.43 -2.61
C TYR A 187 2.98 -1.77 -2.59
N ILE A 188 3.36 -2.70 -1.71
CA ILE A 188 2.64 -3.97 -1.54
C ILE A 188 1.37 -3.71 -0.73
N ASP A 189 0.20 -4.12 -1.20
CA ASP A 189 -1.02 -3.91 -0.42
C ASP A 189 -0.99 -4.67 0.91
N ALA A 190 -1.44 -4.00 1.98
CA ALA A 190 -1.44 -4.50 3.34
C ALA A 190 -2.85 -4.48 3.97
N GLY A 191 -3.90 -4.48 3.15
CA GLY A 191 -5.28 -4.42 3.62
C GLY A 191 -5.61 -3.09 4.29
N ASN A 192 -6.22 -3.13 5.47
CA ASN A 192 -6.69 -1.92 6.16
C ASN A 192 -6.59 -2.04 7.70
N ALA A 193 -6.80 -0.91 8.37
CA ALA A 193 -6.63 -0.76 9.81
C ALA A 193 -7.55 -1.66 10.68
N ASN A 194 -8.58 -2.27 10.12
CA ASN A 194 -9.55 -3.11 10.84
C ASN A 194 -9.54 -4.58 10.40
N TRP A 195 -8.54 -5.02 9.65
CA TRP A 195 -8.47 -6.39 9.15
C TRP A 195 -7.46 -7.27 9.91
N GLN A 196 -6.16 -7.04 9.68
CA GLN A 196 -5.10 -7.84 10.30
C GLN A 196 -4.38 -7.00 11.37
N GLN A 197 -3.94 -7.65 12.46
CA GLN A 197 -3.13 -6.95 13.47
C GLN A 197 -1.80 -6.46 12.88
N PRO A 198 -1.25 -5.30 13.32
CA PRO A 198 -0.02 -4.75 12.75
C PRO A 198 1.17 -5.74 12.74
N GLY A 199 1.33 -6.52 13.80
CA GLY A 199 2.39 -7.54 13.90
C GLY A 199 2.21 -8.70 12.92
N GLU A 200 0.97 -9.07 12.61
CA GLU A 200 0.69 -10.11 11.63
C GLU A 200 0.98 -9.59 10.22
N ILE A 201 0.41 -8.45 9.83
CA ILE A 201 0.64 -7.92 8.48
C ILE A 201 2.12 -7.59 8.23
N ALA A 202 2.87 -7.15 9.26
CA ALA A 202 4.31 -6.94 9.15
C ALA A 202 5.05 -8.25 8.79
N ARG A 203 4.73 -9.37 9.44
CA ARG A 203 5.28 -10.69 9.07
C ARG A 203 4.95 -11.06 7.63
N ARG A 204 3.71 -10.80 7.19
CA ARG A 204 3.27 -11.08 5.82
C ARG A 204 4.01 -10.23 4.79
N LEU A 205 4.19 -8.94 5.07
CA LEU A 205 4.98 -8.03 4.24
C LEU A 205 6.44 -8.48 4.12
N THR A 206 7.06 -8.90 5.22
CA THR A 206 8.41 -9.49 5.19
C THR A 206 8.47 -10.70 4.27
N ARG A 207 7.53 -11.64 4.40
CA ARG A 207 7.44 -12.82 3.53
C ARG A 207 7.16 -12.47 2.07
N ALA A 208 6.41 -11.40 1.83
CA ALA A 208 6.07 -10.86 0.52
C ALA A 208 7.19 -10.01 -0.11
N GLY A 209 8.37 -9.91 0.52
CA GLY A 209 9.52 -9.22 -0.08
C GLY A 209 9.47 -7.70 0.00
N ILE A 210 8.84 -7.13 1.05
CA ILE A 210 8.77 -5.67 1.30
C ILE A 210 10.15 -4.96 1.27
N ALA A 211 11.24 -5.69 1.50
CA ALA A 211 12.59 -5.17 1.39
C ALA A 211 12.87 -4.54 0.01
N SER A 212 12.38 -5.15 -1.07
CA SER A 212 12.53 -4.68 -2.45
C SER A 212 11.55 -3.57 -2.84
N ALA A 213 10.54 -3.28 -2.01
CA ALA A 213 9.52 -2.28 -2.29
C ALA A 213 9.83 -0.95 -1.57
N GLN A 214 9.20 0.13 -2.04
CA GLN A 214 9.22 1.43 -1.37
C GLN A 214 8.47 1.36 -0.03
N GLY A 215 7.40 0.56 0.01
CA GLY A 215 6.47 0.56 1.11
C GLY A 215 5.29 -0.37 0.93
N PHE A 216 4.22 -0.08 1.66
CA PHE A 216 2.95 -0.79 1.56
C PHE A 216 1.76 0.15 1.31
N ALA A 217 0.66 -0.37 0.78
CA ALA A 217 -0.58 0.37 0.58
C ALA A 217 -1.63 -0.04 1.63
N LEU A 218 -2.49 0.89 2.00
CA LEU A 218 -3.58 0.68 2.94
C LEU A 218 -4.89 1.18 2.38
N ASN A 219 -5.97 0.57 2.87
CA ASN A 219 -7.35 1.03 2.69
C ASN A 219 -7.85 0.95 1.25
N VAL A 220 -7.14 0.24 0.36
CA VAL A 220 -7.52 0.12 -1.05
C VAL A 220 -8.95 -0.38 -1.13
N SER A 221 -9.80 0.37 -1.83
CA SER A 221 -11.21 0.06 -1.98
C SER A 221 -11.98 -0.03 -0.65
N ASN A 222 -11.55 0.63 0.43
CA ASN A 222 -12.27 0.62 1.71
C ASN A 222 -12.61 2.04 2.20
N PHE A 223 -13.26 2.15 3.37
CA PHE A 223 -13.85 3.38 3.90
C PHE A 223 -13.23 3.85 5.21
N HIS A 224 -12.26 3.13 5.78
CA HIS A 224 -11.70 3.50 7.08
C HIS A 224 -11.08 4.90 7.02
N ALA A 225 -11.39 5.72 8.02
CA ALA A 225 -10.93 7.10 8.10
C ALA A 225 -9.39 7.19 8.03
N THR A 226 -8.89 8.32 7.58
CA THR A 226 -7.45 8.53 7.38
C THR A 226 -6.68 8.37 8.69
N ASP A 227 -7.15 8.94 9.80
CA ASP A 227 -6.42 8.92 11.07
C ASP A 227 -6.17 7.49 11.61
N PRO A 228 -7.16 6.58 11.66
CA PRO A 228 -6.91 5.17 11.97
C PRO A 228 -5.88 4.51 11.04
N ASN A 229 -5.93 4.78 9.74
CA ASN A 229 -4.97 4.21 8.79
C ASN A 229 -3.56 4.78 9.00
N VAL A 230 -3.40 6.05 9.36
CA VAL A 230 -2.11 6.65 9.71
C VAL A 230 -1.54 6.02 10.97
N GLN A 231 -2.35 5.83 12.01
CA GLN A 231 -1.90 5.16 13.25
C GLN A 231 -1.52 3.70 13.01
N TYR A 232 -2.32 2.98 12.21
CA TYR A 232 -2.04 1.61 11.82
C TYR A 232 -0.75 1.50 11.00
N GLY A 233 -0.64 2.31 9.94
CA GLY A 233 0.52 2.35 9.06
C GLY A 233 1.80 2.72 9.79
N ALA A 234 1.77 3.67 10.74
CA ALA A 234 2.94 4.00 11.55
C ALA A 234 3.45 2.79 12.35
N ARG A 235 2.55 2.00 12.94
CA ARG A 235 2.92 0.78 13.68
C ARG A 235 3.50 -0.29 12.75
N VAL A 236 2.87 -0.53 11.60
CA VAL A 236 3.38 -1.50 10.62
C VAL A 236 4.75 -1.06 10.10
N SER A 237 4.90 0.21 9.74
CA SER A 237 6.16 0.81 9.27
C SER A 237 7.32 0.56 10.23
N GLN A 238 7.12 0.80 11.53
CA GLN A 238 8.13 0.51 12.57
C GLN A 238 8.56 -0.96 12.57
N LEU A 239 7.63 -1.88 12.36
CA LEU A 239 7.88 -3.32 12.37
C LEU A 239 8.55 -3.85 11.09
N VAL A 240 8.49 -3.09 9.98
CA VAL A 240 9.11 -3.47 8.70
C VAL A 240 10.31 -2.57 8.33
N GLY A 241 10.97 -1.98 9.33
CA GLY A 241 12.20 -1.21 9.13
C GLY A 241 11.97 0.20 8.59
N GLY A 242 10.90 0.87 9.01
CA GLY A 242 10.63 2.26 8.66
C GLY A 242 10.14 2.49 7.22
N LYS A 243 9.71 1.42 6.52
CA LYS A 243 9.18 1.53 5.15
C LYS A 243 7.97 2.48 5.08
N HIS A 244 7.87 3.21 3.99
CA HIS A 244 6.78 4.17 3.77
C HIS A 244 5.45 3.47 3.48
N TYR A 245 4.37 4.23 3.46
CA TYR A 245 3.07 3.72 3.03
C TYR A 245 2.22 4.78 2.36
N VAL A 246 1.25 4.32 1.57
CA VAL A 246 0.19 5.13 0.96
C VAL A 246 -1.17 4.67 1.46
N ILE A 247 -2.13 5.59 1.53
CA ILE A 247 -3.50 5.31 1.97
C ILE A 247 -4.44 5.68 0.84
N ASP A 248 -5.33 4.75 0.45
CA ASP A 248 -6.45 5.06 -0.42
C ASP A 248 -7.49 5.90 0.34
N THR A 249 -7.65 7.16 -0.07
CA THR A 249 -8.61 8.11 0.48
C THR A 249 -9.79 8.36 -0.47
N SER A 250 -10.02 7.49 -1.46
CA SER A 250 -11.05 7.68 -2.49
C SER A 250 -12.46 7.80 -1.92
N ARG A 251 -12.77 7.08 -0.82
CA ARG A 251 -14.12 6.99 -0.25
C ARG A 251 -14.20 7.17 1.27
N ASN A 252 -13.12 7.61 1.93
CA ASN A 252 -13.03 7.59 3.39
C ASN A 252 -13.39 8.90 4.11
N GLY A 253 -13.95 9.89 3.41
CA GLY A 253 -14.21 11.23 3.96
C GLY A 253 -15.19 11.29 5.13
N ARG A 254 -16.02 10.24 5.33
CA ARG A 254 -16.89 10.10 6.52
C ARG A 254 -16.50 8.92 7.41
N GLY A 255 -15.42 8.20 7.10
CA GLY A 255 -15.12 6.91 7.70
C GLY A 255 -16.13 5.82 7.32
N ALA A 256 -15.87 4.59 7.79
CA ALA A 256 -16.81 3.47 7.65
C ALA A 256 -18.09 3.79 8.46
N GLN A 257 -19.26 3.73 7.79
CA GLN A 257 -20.55 4.07 8.40
C GLN A 257 -21.17 2.90 9.17
N VAL A 258 -20.81 1.67 8.77
CA VAL A 258 -21.28 0.42 9.38
C VAL A 258 -20.06 -0.47 9.57
N GLU A 259 -20.00 -1.14 10.72
CA GLU A 259 -18.91 -2.09 10.99
C GLU A 259 -18.99 -3.26 9.99
N ARG A 260 -17.90 -3.49 9.25
CA ARG A 260 -17.74 -4.58 8.24
C ARG A 260 -18.49 -4.42 6.92
N GLU A 261 -19.04 -3.24 6.61
CA GLU A 261 -19.38 -2.91 5.21
C GLU A 261 -18.13 -2.40 4.47
N TRP A 262 -17.94 -2.87 3.23
CA TRP A 262 -16.74 -2.67 2.39
C TRP A 262 -17.12 -2.23 0.97
#